data_AF-A0A9N8LR79-F1
#
_entry.id   AF-A0A9N8LR79-F1
#
_cell.length_a   1.000
_cell.length_b   1.000
_cell.length_c   1.000
_cell.angle_alpha   90.00
_cell.angle_beta   90.00
_cell.angle_gamma   90.00
#
_symmetry.space_group_name_H-M   'P 1'
#
loop_
_entity.id
_entity.type
_entity.pdbx_description
1 polymer ?
#
loop_
_entity_poly.entity_id
_entity_poly.type
_entity_poly.pdbx_seq_one_letter_code
_entity_poly.pdbx_strand_id
1 'polypeptide(L)'
;MRVPRRTPYLHSPASELKAVHTLLYSRSPADRRAGLERISVWLNRSACPYAVENTAALVEAQLSEADETGRRPESMASRLSLNMAIVRFVNSLVDSYQTGMFAAPVKTIAMRVNLPLWLVELRHAGTHDELPSLESLRTASDLALQWLDANFWMPSIGEADKVSNDDVRPGSQDDILDGFPEPTKSTGFESDLDVMRRRIEEAERLKLRNRAELAREKASAASDPLPSGWRIASSDWTPTPIGLLNGRIPELDL
;
A
#
# COMPACT_ATOMS: atom_id res chain seq x y z
N MET A 1 17.01 -31.32 -4.31
CA MET A 1 16.10 -31.33 -3.14
C MET A 1 15.50 -29.93 -3.01
N ARG A 2 14.19 -29.73 -3.17
CA ARG A 2 13.56 -28.40 -2.97
C ARG A 2 13.61 -28.06 -1.48
N VAL A 3 14.11 -26.89 -1.14
CA VAL A 3 14.17 -26.42 0.26
C VAL A 3 12.74 -26.25 0.78
N PRO A 4 12.39 -26.73 1.98
CA PRO A 4 11.06 -26.55 2.55
C PRO A 4 10.74 -25.07 2.75
N ARG A 5 9.54 -24.64 2.33
CA ARG A 5 9.07 -23.27 2.53
C ARG A 5 8.65 -23.07 3.99
N ARG A 6 9.09 -21.97 4.60
CA ARG A 6 8.66 -21.59 5.96
C ARG A 6 7.27 -20.96 5.89
N THR A 7 6.41 -21.30 6.85
CA THR A 7 5.11 -20.65 7.01
C THR A 7 4.89 -20.32 8.49
N PRO A 8 4.13 -19.26 8.82
CA PRO A 8 3.85 -18.88 10.20
C PRO A 8 2.75 -19.74 10.85
N TYR A 9 2.01 -20.49 10.03
CA TYR A 9 0.84 -21.27 10.42
C TYR A 9 1.23 -22.54 11.20
N LEU A 10 0.43 -22.89 12.20
CA LEU A 10 0.53 -24.13 12.95
C LEU A 10 -0.34 -25.24 12.33
N HIS A 11 -1.50 -24.87 11.81
CA HIS A 11 -2.46 -25.74 11.13
C HIS A 11 -2.53 -25.40 9.64
N SER A 12 -3.51 -25.99 8.94
CA SER A 12 -3.82 -25.65 7.55
C SER A 12 -3.92 -24.13 7.35
N PRO A 13 -3.19 -23.55 6.39
CA PRO A 13 -3.26 -22.12 6.07
C PRO A 13 -4.70 -21.65 5.84
N ALA A 14 -5.55 -22.47 5.21
CA ALA A 14 -6.98 -22.20 4.98
C ALA A 14 -7.70 -21.83 6.28
N SER A 15 -7.62 -22.73 7.24
CA SER A 15 -8.34 -22.67 8.51
C SER A 15 -7.85 -21.51 9.36
N GLU A 16 -6.53 -21.28 9.36
CA GLU A 16 -5.89 -20.23 10.12
C GLU A 16 -6.21 -18.85 9.55
N LEU A 17 -6.12 -18.68 8.23
CA LEU A 17 -6.48 -17.43 7.55
C LEU A 17 -7.96 -17.12 7.72
N LYS A 18 -8.86 -18.11 7.59
CA LYS A 18 -10.30 -17.94 7.78
C LYS A 18 -10.65 -17.52 9.21
N ALA A 19 -10.01 -18.15 10.20
CA ALA A 19 -10.23 -17.81 11.61
C ALA A 19 -9.79 -16.37 11.91
N VAL A 20 -8.58 -15.98 11.46
CA VAL A 20 -8.07 -14.63 11.66
C VAL A 20 -8.88 -13.59 10.89
N HIS A 21 -9.28 -13.89 9.65
CA HIS A 21 -10.15 -13.03 8.84
C HIS A 21 -11.48 -12.72 9.56
N THR A 22 -12.15 -13.77 10.07
CA THR A 22 -13.41 -13.64 10.80
C THR A 22 -13.27 -12.69 12.00
N LEU A 23 -12.13 -12.73 12.69
CA LEU A 23 -11.84 -11.86 13.83
C LEU A 23 -11.55 -10.41 13.40
N LEU A 24 -10.65 -10.21 12.43
CA LEU A 24 -10.21 -8.87 12.01
C LEU A 24 -11.30 -8.05 11.30
N TYR A 25 -12.17 -8.71 10.54
CA TYR A 25 -13.28 -8.08 9.82
C TYR A 25 -14.60 -8.11 10.62
N SER A 26 -14.58 -8.58 11.88
CA SER A 26 -15.72 -8.47 12.80
C SER A 26 -16.00 -7.00 13.13
N ARG A 27 -17.28 -6.69 13.42
CA ARG A 27 -17.68 -5.38 13.95
C ARG A 27 -17.31 -5.19 15.42
N SER A 28 -17.02 -6.27 16.14
CA SER A 28 -16.67 -6.26 17.56
C SER A 28 -15.21 -5.84 17.75
N PRO A 29 -14.93 -4.75 18.50
CA PRO A 29 -13.55 -4.37 18.84
C PRO A 29 -12.80 -5.45 19.62
N ALA A 30 -13.50 -6.27 20.42
CA ALA A 30 -12.90 -7.36 21.17
C ALA A 30 -12.39 -8.48 20.24
N ASP A 31 -13.19 -8.86 19.25
CA ASP A 31 -12.84 -9.88 18.26
C ASP A 31 -11.63 -9.41 17.43
N ARG A 32 -11.66 -8.14 16.98
CA ARG A 32 -10.56 -7.55 16.22
C ARG A 32 -9.26 -7.58 17.02
N ARG A 33 -9.30 -7.24 18.32
CA ARG A 33 -8.13 -7.36 19.22
C ARG A 33 -7.65 -8.80 19.33
N ALA A 34 -8.54 -9.77 19.49
CA ALA A 34 -8.16 -11.18 19.52
C ALA A 34 -7.50 -11.64 18.20
N GLY A 35 -7.96 -11.11 17.06
CA GLY A 35 -7.33 -11.32 15.75
C GLY A 35 -5.91 -10.75 15.68
N LEU A 36 -5.70 -9.53 16.20
CA LEU A 36 -4.37 -8.90 16.28
C LEU A 36 -3.40 -9.72 17.14
N GLU A 37 -3.85 -10.21 18.31
CA GLU A 37 -3.03 -11.07 19.17
C GLU A 37 -2.59 -12.35 18.47
N ARG A 38 -3.44 -12.91 17.60
CA ARG A 38 -3.06 -14.09 16.81
C ARG A 38 -2.03 -13.75 15.73
N ILE A 39 -2.16 -12.60 15.09
CA ILE A 39 -1.18 -12.13 14.10
C ILE A 39 0.16 -11.77 14.75
N SER A 40 0.17 -11.24 15.98
CA SER A 40 1.42 -10.91 16.68
C SER A 40 2.33 -12.15 16.78
N VAL A 41 1.75 -13.33 17.03
CA VAL A 41 2.49 -14.61 17.01
C VAL A 41 3.06 -14.90 15.63
N TRP A 42 2.32 -14.66 14.55
CA TRP A 42 2.78 -14.90 13.17
C TRP A 42 3.91 -13.95 12.76
N LEU A 43 3.83 -12.68 13.17
CA LEU A 43 4.89 -11.70 12.92
C LEU A 43 6.20 -12.11 13.61
N ASN A 44 6.12 -12.62 14.85
CA ASN A 44 7.30 -13.10 15.59
C ASN A 44 7.90 -14.39 15.02
N ARG A 45 7.14 -15.20 14.28
CA ARG A 45 7.63 -16.44 13.66
C ARG A 45 8.42 -16.22 12.37
N SER A 46 8.42 -15.00 11.82
CA SER A 46 8.90 -14.63 10.47
C SER A 46 8.13 -15.33 9.34
N ALA A 47 8.12 -14.74 8.13
CA ALA A 47 7.34 -15.19 6.96
C ALA A 47 5.81 -14.97 7.02
N CYS A 48 5.34 -13.98 7.80
CA CYS A 48 3.96 -13.51 7.71
C CYS A 48 3.71 -12.85 6.34
N PRO A 49 2.62 -13.16 5.62
CA PRO A 49 2.31 -12.48 4.37
C PRO A 49 2.11 -10.99 4.59
N TYR A 50 2.67 -10.14 3.72
CA TYR A 50 2.54 -8.68 3.82
C TYR A 50 1.09 -8.22 3.90
N ALA A 51 0.16 -8.90 3.20
CA ALA A 51 -1.26 -8.55 3.28
C ALA A 51 -1.84 -8.73 4.69
N VAL A 52 -1.41 -9.76 5.43
CA VAL A 52 -1.83 -9.99 6.82
C VAL A 52 -1.24 -8.91 7.74
N GLU A 53 0.05 -8.61 7.59
CA GLU A 53 0.73 -7.55 8.35
C GLU A 53 0.06 -6.18 8.14
N ASN A 54 -0.20 -5.81 6.89
CA ASN A 54 -0.86 -4.54 6.56
C ASN A 54 -2.30 -4.49 7.07
N THR A 55 -3.04 -5.62 7.01
CA THR A 55 -4.39 -5.70 7.60
C THR A 55 -4.32 -5.45 9.11
N ALA A 56 -3.37 -6.07 9.81
CA ALA A 56 -3.18 -5.86 11.24
C ALA A 56 -2.84 -4.40 11.58
N ALA A 57 -1.90 -3.79 10.85
CA ALA A 57 -1.51 -2.39 11.06
C ALA A 57 -2.69 -1.42 10.86
N LEU A 58 -3.52 -1.64 9.84
CA LEU A 58 -4.72 -0.83 9.60
C LEU A 58 -5.76 -1.02 10.71
N VAL A 59 -6.03 -2.26 11.10
CA VAL A 59 -6.99 -2.60 12.17
C VAL A 59 -6.54 -2.02 13.52
N GLU A 60 -5.26 -2.16 13.85
CA GLU A 60 -4.68 -1.62 15.08
C GLU A 60 -4.79 -0.09 15.10
N ALA A 61 -4.42 0.60 14.03
CA ALA A 61 -4.57 2.05 13.93
C ALA A 61 -6.01 2.53 14.11
N GLN A 62 -7.00 1.80 13.55
CA GLN A 62 -8.42 2.10 13.75
C GLN A 62 -8.88 1.87 15.20
N LEU A 63 -8.37 0.83 15.88
CA LEU A 63 -8.74 0.53 17.27
C LEU A 63 -8.08 1.49 18.27
N SER A 64 -6.86 1.94 17.99
CA SER A 64 -6.14 2.91 18.82
C SER A 64 -6.74 4.32 18.74
N GLU A 65 -7.61 4.59 17.76
CA GLU A 65 -8.29 5.87 17.62
C GLU A 65 -9.45 6.04 18.62
N ALA A 66 -10.09 4.94 19.03
CA ALA A 66 -11.21 4.99 19.95
C ALA A 66 -10.73 5.15 21.40
N ASP A 67 -11.27 6.12 22.13
CA ASP A 67 -11.08 6.24 23.57
C ASP A 67 -11.90 5.18 24.34
N GLU A 68 -11.73 5.12 25.66
CA GLU A 68 -12.47 4.19 26.54
C GLU A 68 -14.00 4.35 26.44
N THR A 69 -14.47 5.53 26.00
CA THR A 69 -15.89 5.83 25.79
C THR A 69 -16.37 5.56 24.37
N GLY A 70 -15.50 5.06 23.48
CA GLY A 70 -15.78 4.78 22.08
C GLY A 70 -15.81 6.02 21.17
N ARG A 71 -15.42 7.20 21.68
CA ARG A 71 -15.27 8.40 20.87
C ARG A 71 -13.97 8.32 20.09
N ARG A 72 -13.96 8.91 18.90
CA ARG A 72 -12.79 8.99 18.01
C ARG A 72 -12.33 10.44 17.89
N PRO A 73 -11.73 11.00 18.95
CA PRO A 73 -11.29 12.39 18.94
C PRO A 73 -10.23 12.60 17.86
N GLU A 74 -10.20 13.80 17.30
CA GLU A 74 -9.12 14.16 16.41
C GLU A 74 -7.83 14.27 17.22
N SER A 75 -6.87 13.38 16.92
CA SER A 75 -5.58 13.31 17.59
C SER A 75 -4.48 13.22 16.54
N MET A 76 -3.42 14.01 16.73
CA MET A 76 -2.23 13.93 15.88
C MET A 76 -1.63 12.51 15.91
N ALA A 77 -1.71 11.81 17.05
CA ALA A 77 -1.22 10.43 17.16
C ALA A 77 -2.03 9.48 16.26
N SER A 78 -3.36 9.58 16.26
CA SER A 78 -4.23 8.76 15.39
C SER A 78 -4.01 9.09 13.91
N ARG A 79 -3.82 10.37 13.58
CA ARG A 79 -3.53 10.84 12.21
C ARG A 79 -2.20 10.26 11.71
N LEU A 80 -1.14 10.31 12.52
CA LEU A 80 0.16 9.71 12.18
C LEU A 80 0.09 8.18 12.09
N SER A 81 -0.63 7.53 12.99
CA SER A 81 -0.79 6.07 13.02
C SER A 81 -1.49 5.55 11.75
N LEU A 82 -2.65 6.11 11.41
CA LEU A 82 -3.37 5.75 10.19
C LEU A 82 -2.54 6.08 8.93
N ASN A 83 -1.88 7.24 8.89
CA ASN A 83 -1.01 7.60 7.77
C ASN A 83 0.11 6.58 7.57
N MET A 84 0.81 6.18 8.63
CA MET A 84 1.87 5.19 8.55
C MET A 84 1.34 3.83 8.07
N ALA A 85 0.17 3.40 8.54
CA ALA A 85 -0.46 2.17 8.09
C ALA A 85 -0.78 2.20 6.58
N ILE A 86 -1.30 3.33 6.07
CA ILE A 86 -1.55 3.53 4.63
C ILE A 86 -0.25 3.52 3.82
N VAL A 87 0.78 4.24 4.28
CA VAL A 87 2.09 4.27 3.61
C VAL A 87 2.69 2.86 3.54
N ARG A 88 2.62 2.10 4.63
CA ARG A 88 3.12 0.71 4.68
C ARG A 88 2.34 -0.20 3.75
N PHE A 89 1.01 -0.09 3.72
CA PHE A 89 0.16 -0.84 2.81
C PHE A 89 0.52 -0.59 1.34
N VAL A 90 0.56 0.68 0.92
CA VAL A 90 0.84 1.04 -0.47
C VAL A 90 2.25 0.62 -0.88
N ASN A 91 3.26 0.87 -0.02
CA ASN A 91 4.64 0.48 -0.33
C ASN A 91 4.78 -1.04 -0.43
N SER A 92 4.30 -1.80 0.56
CA SER A 92 4.40 -3.27 0.56
C SER A 92 3.70 -3.89 -0.66
N LEU A 93 2.53 -3.34 -1.02
CA LEU A 93 1.81 -3.77 -2.21
C LEU A 93 2.66 -3.50 -3.45
N VAL A 94 3.12 -2.28 -3.63
CA VAL A 94 3.88 -1.89 -4.83
C VAL A 94 5.17 -2.69 -4.96
N ASP A 95 5.89 -2.90 -3.86
CA ASP A 95 7.13 -3.68 -3.81
C ASP A 95 6.90 -5.13 -4.23
N SER A 96 5.77 -5.74 -3.83
CA SER A 96 5.43 -7.12 -4.23
C SER A 96 5.22 -7.30 -5.75
N TYR A 97 4.94 -6.21 -6.47
CA TYR A 97 4.78 -6.19 -7.93
C TYR A 97 5.98 -5.57 -8.67
N GLN A 98 7.06 -5.20 -7.97
CA GLN A 98 8.32 -4.77 -8.58
C GLN A 98 9.19 -5.96 -8.98
N THR A 99 8.73 -6.73 -9.97
CA THR A 99 9.42 -7.94 -10.45
C THR A 99 10.42 -7.69 -11.59
N GLY A 100 10.47 -6.46 -12.12
CA GLY A 100 11.33 -6.09 -13.24
C GLY A 100 12.74 -5.69 -12.81
N MET A 101 13.67 -5.67 -13.79
CA MET A 101 15.06 -5.19 -13.57
C MET A 101 15.13 -3.71 -13.16
N PHE A 102 14.10 -2.93 -13.54
CA PHE A 102 13.99 -1.51 -13.19
C PHE A 102 12.72 -1.25 -12.39
N ALA A 103 12.80 -0.31 -11.46
CA ALA A 103 11.66 0.13 -10.66
C ALA A 103 10.60 0.79 -11.54
N ALA A 104 9.40 0.23 -11.58
CA ALA A 104 8.26 0.86 -12.24
C ALA A 104 7.63 1.94 -11.34
N PRO A 105 7.06 3.01 -11.90
CA PRO A 105 6.40 4.04 -11.09
C PRO A 105 5.24 3.44 -10.27
N VAL A 106 5.14 3.86 -9.00
CA VAL A 106 4.08 3.44 -8.05
C VAL A 106 2.68 3.51 -8.67
N LYS A 107 2.36 4.63 -9.34
CA LYS A 107 1.09 4.84 -10.05
C LYS A 107 0.82 3.77 -11.13
N THR A 108 1.86 3.37 -11.86
CA THR A 108 1.74 2.35 -12.92
C THR A 108 1.40 0.99 -12.33
N ILE A 109 2.06 0.63 -11.22
CA ILE A 109 1.79 -0.62 -10.51
C ILE A 109 0.37 -0.59 -9.92
N ALA A 110 -0.01 0.50 -9.26
CA ALA A 110 -1.35 0.67 -8.69
C ALA A 110 -2.46 0.48 -9.73
N MET A 111 -2.31 1.03 -10.93
CA MET A 111 -3.27 0.81 -12.03
C MET A 111 -3.36 -0.66 -12.45
N ARG A 112 -2.22 -1.37 -12.51
CA ARG A 112 -2.20 -2.79 -12.91
C ARG A 112 -2.93 -3.69 -11.91
N VAL A 113 -2.88 -3.34 -10.62
CA VAL A 113 -3.50 -4.10 -9.54
C VAL A 113 -4.86 -3.53 -9.12
N ASN A 114 -5.43 -2.62 -9.92
CA ASN A 114 -6.70 -1.94 -9.63
C ASN A 114 -6.76 -1.31 -8.22
N LEU A 115 -5.64 -0.76 -7.74
CA LEU A 115 -5.62 0.02 -6.52
C LEU A 115 -6.12 1.45 -6.82
N PRO A 116 -7.06 1.99 -6.02
CA PRO A 116 -7.48 3.39 -6.15
C PRO A 116 -6.28 4.34 -6.11
N LEU A 117 -6.13 5.16 -7.15
CA LEU A 117 -4.98 6.08 -7.28
C LEU A 117 -4.93 7.10 -6.14
N TRP A 118 -6.08 7.43 -5.56
CA TRP A 118 -6.17 8.29 -4.38
C TRP A 118 -5.36 7.76 -3.18
N LEU A 119 -5.25 6.44 -3.00
CA LEU A 119 -4.40 5.87 -1.94
C LEU A 119 -2.90 6.11 -2.21
N VAL A 120 -2.50 6.14 -3.48
CA VAL A 120 -1.12 6.48 -3.88
C VAL A 120 -0.84 7.96 -3.62
N GLU A 121 -1.81 8.83 -3.89
CA GLU A 121 -1.73 10.26 -3.62
C GLU A 121 -1.63 10.54 -2.12
N LEU A 122 -2.45 9.87 -1.29
CA LEU A 122 -2.38 9.97 0.17
C LEU A 122 -1.03 9.48 0.71
N ARG A 123 -0.49 8.38 0.18
CA ARG A 123 0.87 7.93 0.52
C ARG A 123 1.91 8.98 0.16
N HIS A 124 1.79 9.64 -1.00
CA HIS A 124 2.72 10.69 -1.41
C HIS A 124 2.64 11.88 -0.44
N ALA A 125 1.44 12.38 -0.18
CA ALA A 125 1.21 13.50 0.71
C ALA A 125 1.72 13.20 2.13
N GLY A 126 1.40 12.02 2.66
CA GLY A 126 1.81 11.57 3.99
C GLY A 126 3.31 11.33 4.18
N THR A 127 4.11 11.40 3.12
CA THR A 127 5.57 11.20 3.17
C THR A 127 6.36 12.43 2.74
N HIS A 128 5.80 13.25 1.85
CA HIS A 128 6.53 14.37 1.23
C HIS A 128 5.81 15.73 1.34
N ASP A 129 4.48 15.74 1.54
CA ASP A 129 3.70 16.97 1.64
C ASP A 129 3.08 17.11 3.05
N GLU A 130 1.96 17.82 3.13
CA GLU A 130 1.17 17.92 4.35
C GLU A 130 0.50 16.58 4.67
N LEU A 131 0.55 16.21 5.95
CA LEU A 131 -0.12 15.02 6.47
C LEU A 131 -1.62 15.06 6.07
N PRO A 132 -2.23 14.01 5.51
CA PRO A 132 -3.64 14.06 5.14
C PRO A 132 -4.58 14.20 6.35
N SER A 133 -5.77 14.77 6.16
CA SER A 133 -6.76 14.92 7.24
C SER A 133 -7.17 13.56 7.82
N LEU A 134 -7.56 13.55 9.10
CA LEU A 134 -7.94 12.31 9.79
C LEU A 134 -9.13 11.62 9.10
N GLU A 135 -10.10 12.40 8.61
CA GLU A 135 -11.25 11.88 7.85
C GLU A 135 -10.83 11.20 6.53
N SER A 136 -9.90 11.80 5.81
CA SER A 136 -9.34 11.20 4.59
C SER A 136 -8.65 9.88 4.90
N LEU A 137 -7.87 9.84 5.99
CA LEU A 137 -7.15 8.64 6.43
C LEU A 137 -8.07 7.53 6.93
N ARG A 138 -9.19 7.85 7.60
CA ARG A 138 -10.23 6.87 7.97
C ARG A 138 -10.82 6.21 6.72
N THR A 139 -11.24 7.04 5.77
CA THR A 139 -11.80 6.56 4.49
C THR A 139 -10.78 5.72 3.72
N ALA A 140 -9.53 6.17 3.68
CA ALA A 140 -8.44 5.42 3.05
C ALA A 140 -8.18 4.06 3.72
N SER A 141 -8.27 4.01 5.05
CA SER A 141 -8.11 2.78 5.83
C SER A 141 -9.21 1.78 5.51
N ASP A 142 -10.47 2.24 5.43
CA ASP A 142 -11.60 1.38 5.05
C ASP A 142 -11.47 0.87 3.61
N LEU A 143 -11.06 1.72 2.66
CA LEU A 143 -10.81 1.31 1.28
C LEU A 143 -9.65 0.32 1.16
N ALA A 144 -8.58 0.52 1.92
CA ALA A 144 -7.44 -0.39 1.93
C ALA A 144 -7.83 -1.77 2.50
N LEU A 145 -8.62 -1.80 3.59
CA LEU A 145 -9.13 -3.04 4.16
C LEU A 145 -10.08 -3.78 3.21
N GLN A 146 -10.96 -3.06 2.50
CA GLN A 146 -11.82 -3.64 1.47
C GLN A 146 -11.01 -4.20 0.29
N TRP A 147 -9.97 -3.49 -0.14
CA TRP A 147 -9.09 -3.96 -1.21
C TRP A 147 -8.34 -5.23 -0.78
N LEU A 148 -7.80 -5.27 0.43
CA LEU A 148 -7.14 -6.45 1.00
C LEU A 148 -8.11 -7.64 1.11
N ASP A 149 -9.34 -7.39 1.51
CA ASP A 149 -10.37 -8.42 1.62
C ASP A 149 -10.63 -9.09 0.26
N ALA A 150 -10.90 -8.27 -0.75
CA ALA A 150 -11.23 -8.74 -2.10
C ALA A 150 -10.04 -9.37 -2.84
N ASN A 151 -8.81 -8.85 -2.66
CA ASN A 151 -7.66 -9.23 -3.48
C ASN A 151 -6.70 -10.21 -2.79
N PHE A 152 -6.79 -10.37 -1.47
CA PHE A 152 -5.96 -11.31 -0.72
C PHE A 152 -6.78 -12.30 0.10
N TRP A 153 -7.63 -11.83 1.02
CA TRP A 153 -8.28 -12.72 1.99
C TRP A 153 -9.28 -13.67 1.34
N MET A 154 -10.23 -13.15 0.56
CA MET A 154 -11.26 -13.95 -0.07
C MET A 154 -10.68 -15.00 -1.05
N PRO A 155 -9.74 -14.65 -1.95
CA PRO A 155 -9.05 -15.64 -2.78
C PRO A 155 -8.27 -16.67 -1.96
N SER A 156 -7.48 -16.24 -0.97
CA SER A 156 -6.64 -17.14 -0.17
C SER A 156 -7.44 -18.15 0.64
N ILE A 157 -8.60 -17.74 1.18
CA ILE A 157 -9.51 -18.63 1.90
C ILE A 157 -10.20 -19.59 0.92
N GLY A 158 -10.67 -19.08 -0.22
CA GLY A 158 -11.38 -19.87 -1.23
C GLY A 158 -10.52 -20.89 -1.96
N GLU A 159 -9.26 -20.59 -2.27
CA GLU A 159 -8.29 -21.55 -2.83
C GLU A 159 -8.01 -22.68 -1.85
N ALA A 160 -7.91 -22.35 -0.57
CA ALA A 160 -7.51 -23.31 0.44
C ALA A 160 -8.65 -24.28 0.82
N ASP A 161 -9.92 -23.89 0.64
CA ASP A 161 -11.08 -24.79 0.69
C ASP A 161 -11.07 -25.82 -0.48
N LYS A 162 -10.60 -25.44 -1.68
CA LYS A 162 -10.50 -26.36 -2.82
C LYS A 162 -9.44 -27.44 -2.61
N VAL A 163 -8.27 -27.06 -2.07
CA VAL A 163 -7.18 -28.01 -1.78
C VAL A 163 -7.61 -29.08 -0.77
N SER A 164 -8.49 -28.73 0.18
CA SER A 164 -9.02 -29.69 1.16
C SER A 164 -9.97 -30.76 0.59
N ASN A 165 -10.51 -30.54 -0.61
CA ASN A 165 -11.54 -31.40 -1.21
C ASN A 165 -10.98 -32.38 -2.26
N ASP A 166 -9.76 -32.16 -2.74
CA ASP A 166 -9.09 -33.00 -3.76
C ASP A 166 -8.15 -34.07 -3.17
N ASP A 167 -8.05 -34.19 -1.84
CA ASP A 167 -7.15 -35.14 -1.15
C ASP A 167 -7.67 -36.60 -1.11
N VAL A 168 -8.52 -37.01 -2.06
CA VAL A 168 -8.86 -38.42 -2.30
C VAL A 168 -8.71 -38.78 -3.79
N ARG A 169 -7.47 -38.96 -4.26
CA ARG A 169 -7.18 -39.90 -5.36
C ARG A 169 -5.86 -40.64 -5.12
N PRO A 170 -5.86 -41.99 -5.14
CA PRO A 170 -4.63 -42.75 -5.09
C PRO A 170 -3.97 -42.76 -6.48
N GLY A 171 -2.70 -42.37 -6.51
CA GLY A 171 -1.68 -42.80 -7.47
C GLY A 171 -1.99 -42.74 -8.96
N SER A 172 -1.41 -41.75 -9.64
CA SER A 172 -0.87 -41.97 -10.98
C SER A 172 0.33 -41.04 -11.19
N GLN A 173 1.48 -41.69 -11.28
CA GLN A 173 2.77 -41.16 -11.68
C GLN A 173 2.76 -40.84 -13.19
N ASP A 174 3.63 -39.89 -13.54
CA ASP A 174 4.28 -39.69 -14.84
C ASP A 174 3.63 -38.74 -15.86
N ASP A 175 4.37 -37.64 -16.06
CA ASP A 175 4.82 -37.05 -17.33
C ASP A 175 4.46 -35.56 -17.55
N ILE A 176 5.32 -34.69 -17.02
CA ILE A 176 5.51 -33.34 -17.56
C ILE A 176 6.88 -33.31 -18.23
N LEU A 177 6.83 -33.31 -19.56
CA LEU A 177 7.96 -33.17 -20.49
C LEU A 177 8.84 -31.96 -20.13
N ASP A 178 10.11 -32.26 -19.92
CA ASP A 178 11.23 -31.31 -19.93
C ASP A 178 11.36 -30.72 -21.34
N GLY A 179 11.33 -29.39 -21.46
CA GLY A 179 11.47 -28.72 -22.74
C GLY A 179 11.19 -27.22 -22.67
N PHE A 180 12.11 -26.45 -22.10
CA PHE A 180 12.17 -25.01 -22.39
C PHE A 180 12.61 -24.84 -23.85
N PRO A 181 11.85 -24.15 -24.71
CA PRO A 181 12.32 -23.85 -26.05
C PRO A 181 13.49 -22.86 -25.97
N GLU A 182 14.58 -23.14 -26.70
CA GLU A 182 15.64 -22.16 -26.92
C GLU A 182 15.07 -20.87 -27.57
N PRO A 183 15.63 -19.69 -27.26
CA PRO A 183 15.18 -18.44 -27.83
C PRO A 183 15.53 -18.40 -29.32
N THR A 184 14.53 -18.65 -30.17
CA THR A 184 14.64 -18.39 -31.60
C THR A 184 14.78 -16.89 -31.83
N LYS A 185 15.87 -16.50 -32.48
CA LYS A 185 16.07 -15.15 -33.02
C LYS A 185 14.94 -14.85 -34.02
N SER A 186 13.97 -14.03 -33.64
CA SER A 186 13.05 -13.39 -34.59
C SER A 186 12.68 -11.99 -34.13
N THR A 187 13.29 -11.00 -34.79
CA THR A 187 12.70 -9.72 -35.23
C THR A 187 11.56 -9.15 -34.38
N GLY A 188 11.88 -8.24 -33.46
CA GLY A 188 10.87 -7.49 -32.70
C GLY A 188 11.41 -6.66 -31.53
N PHE A 189 12.62 -6.96 -31.04
CA PHE A 189 13.17 -6.29 -29.86
C PHE A 189 13.49 -4.80 -30.08
N GLU A 190 13.85 -4.40 -31.31
CA GLU A 190 14.09 -2.98 -31.65
C GLU A 190 12.80 -2.16 -31.69
N SER A 191 11.66 -2.74 -32.11
CA SER A 191 10.38 -2.03 -32.10
C SER A 191 9.87 -1.77 -30.69
N ASP A 192 10.14 -2.68 -29.73
CA ASP A 192 9.71 -2.50 -28.34
C ASP A 192 10.51 -1.41 -27.61
N LEU A 193 11.80 -1.25 -27.92
CA LEU A 193 12.63 -0.16 -27.37
C LEU A 193 12.21 1.21 -27.92
N ASP A 194 11.86 1.30 -29.20
CA ASP A 194 11.37 2.54 -29.81
C ASP A 194 9.97 2.91 -29.30
N VAL A 195 9.11 1.91 -29.09
CA VAL A 195 7.80 2.10 -28.44
C VAL A 195 7.99 2.57 -27.00
N MET A 196 8.94 1.99 -26.25
CA MET A 196 9.23 2.41 -24.88
C MET A 196 9.80 3.83 -24.82
N ARG A 197 10.70 4.20 -25.74
CA ARG A 197 11.26 5.56 -25.86
C ARG A 197 10.16 6.59 -26.16
N ARG A 198 9.25 6.31 -27.11
CA ARG A 198 8.10 7.19 -27.39
C ARG A 198 7.21 7.37 -26.18
N ARG A 199 6.94 6.30 -25.41
CA ARG A 199 6.13 6.39 -24.18
C ARG A 199 6.80 7.23 -23.09
N ILE A 200 8.13 7.20 -23.00
CA ILE A 200 8.90 8.06 -22.07
C ILE A 200 8.78 9.53 -22.50
N GLU A 201 8.98 9.84 -23.78
CA GLU A 201 8.85 11.21 -24.30
C GLU A 201 7.43 11.75 -24.17
N GLU A 202 6.41 10.93 -24.42
CA GLU A 202 5.00 11.28 -24.22
C GLU A 202 4.71 11.55 -22.73
N ALA A 203 5.24 10.73 -21.82
CA ALA A 203 5.10 10.93 -20.39
C ALA A 203 5.78 12.22 -19.91
N GLU A 204 6.95 12.57 -20.46
CA GLU A 204 7.63 13.83 -20.17
C GLU A 204 6.85 15.05 -20.68
N ARG A 205 6.30 14.97 -21.90
CA ARG A 205 5.42 16.03 -22.44
C ARG A 205 4.16 16.21 -21.61
N LEU A 206 3.55 15.11 -21.16
CA LEU A 206 2.37 15.15 -20.30
C LEU A 206 2.72 15.74 -18.93
N LYS A 207 3.88 15.39 -18.35
CA LYS A 207 4.36 16.02 -17.10
C LYS A 207 4.55 17.52 -17.27
N LEU A 208 5.15 17.98 -18.38
CA LEU A 208 5.35 19.40 -18.64
C LEU A 208 4.00 20.13 -18.78
N ARG A 209 3.05 19.52 -19.49
CA ARG A 209 1.70 20.06 -19.69
C ARG A 209 0.93 20.14 -18.37
N ASN A 210 0.94 19.07 -17.57
CA ASN A 210 0.31 19.07 -16.25
C ASN A 210 0.96 20.08 -15.30
N ARG A 211 2.28 20.28 -15.39
CA ARG A 211 2.98 21.30 -14.60
C ARG A 211 2.58 22.73 -15.01
N ALA A 212 2.39 22.97 -16.30
CA ALA A 212 1.90 24.25 -16.82
C ALA A 212 0.41 24.49 -16.48
N GLU A 213 -0.40 23.43 -16.50
CA GLU A 213 -1.81 23.46 -16.09
C GLU A 213 -1.95 23.71 -14.60
N LEU A 214 -1.18 23.00 -13.77
CA LEU A 214 -1.09 23.23 -12.33
C LEU A 214 -0.59 24.65 -12.01
N ALA A 215 0.33 25.19 -12.80
CA ALA A 215 0.77 26.59 -12.65
C ALA A 215 -0.34 27.59 -12.98
N ARG A 216 -1.19 27.30 -13.98
CA ARG A 216 -2.37 28.11 -14.30
C ARG A 216 -3.47 27.97 -13.25
N GLU A 217 -3.74 26.77 -12.75
CA GLU A 217 -4.67 26.54 -11.65
C GLU A 217 -4.22 27.24 -10.37
N LYS A 218 -2.92 27.16 -10.01
CA LYS A 218 -2.37 27.89 -8.87
C LYS A 218 -2.49 29.41 -9.04
N ALA A 219 -2.33 29.93 -10.25
CA ALA A 219 -2.56 31.34 -10.54
C ALA A 219 -4.05 31.73 -10.41
N SER A 220 -4.97 30.81 -10.71
CA SER A 220 -6.42 31.00 -10.52
C SER A 220 -6.84 30.90 -9.06
N ALA A 221 -6.36 29.89 -8.33
CA ALA A 221 -6.68 29.60 -6.93
C ALA A 221 -6.15 30.66 -5.96
N ALA A 222 -5.14 31.43 -6.36
CA ALA A 222 -4.66 32.59 -5.60
C ALA A 222 -5.72 33.71 -5.45
N SER A 223 -6.84 33.64 -6.18
CA SER A 223 -7.95 34.60 -6.12
C SER A 223 -9.15 34.14 -5.29
N ASP A 224 -9.19 32.87 -4.87
CA ASP A 224 -10.31 32.33 -4.10
C ASP A 224 -10.18 32.71 -2.62
N PRO A 225 -11.26 33.17 -1.96
CA PRO A 225 -11.24 33.48 -0.54
C PRO A 225 -10.97 32.21 0.28
N LEU A 226 -10.03 32.32 1.23
CA LEU A 226 -9.65 31.20 2.09
C LEU A 226 -10.81 30.69 2.96
N PRO A 227 -10.88 29.38 3.24
CA PRO A 227 -11.85 28.83 4.18
C PRO A 227 -11.69 29.44 5.57
N SER A 228 -12.79 29.50 6.34
CA SER A 228 -12.79 30.01 7.70
C SER A 228 -11.74 29.29 8.57
N GLY A 229 -10.89 30.05 9.26
CA GLY A 229 -9.80 29.53 10.10
C GLY A 229 -8.43 29.43 9.39
N TRP A 230 -8.37 29.58 8.07
CA TRP A 230 -7.12 29.60 7.32
C TRP A 230 -6.56 31.02 7.24
N ARG A 231 -5.23 31.13 7.31
CA ARG A 231 -4.52 32.40 7.11
C ARG A 231 -3.37 32.18 6.14
N ILE A 232 -3.15 33.15 5.24
CA ILE A 232 -1.97 33.19 4.39
C ILE A 232 -0.76 33.33 5.31
N ALA A 233 0.22 32.44 5.16
CA ALA A 233 1.49 32.56 5.87
C ALA A 233 2.13 33.91 5.51
N SER A 234 2.71 34.58 6.50
CA SER A 234 3.35 35.87 6.27
C SER A 234 4.55 35.71 5.32
N SER A 235 4.94 36.78 4.62
CA SER A 235 6.01 36.73 3.61
C SER A 235 7.39 36.34 4.18
N ASP A 236 7.55 36.43 5.49
CA ASP A 236 8.72 36.05 6.28
C ASP A 236 8.66 34.63 6.86
N TRP A 237 7.52 33.92 6.71
CA TRP A 237 7.38 32.55 7.17
C TRP A 237 8.20 31.61 6.30
N THR A 238 9.15 30.92 6.92
CA THR A 238 9.93 29.86 6.28
C THR A 238 9.75 28.55 7.06
N PRO A 239 9.54 27.40 6.39
CA PRO A 239 9.55 26.11 7.07
C PRO A 239 10.91 25.96 7.75
N THR A 240 10.94 25.94 9.08
CA THR A 240 12.20 25.79 9.82
C THR A 240 12.72 24.38 9.57
N PRO A 241 13.89 24.19 8.93
CA PRO A 241 14.41 22.86 8.69
C PRO A 241 14.72 22.16 10.02
N ILE A 242 14.48 20.85 10.08
CA ILE A 242 14.91 20.02 11.21
C ILE A 242 16.42 20.21 11.39
N GLY A 243 16.82 20.82 12.50
CA GLY A 243 18.23 21.00 12.88
C GLY A 243 18.80 22.41 12.78
N LEU A 244 18.01 23.45 12.53
CA LEU A 244 18.53 24.83 12.43
C LEU A 244 18.04 25.72 13.55
N LEU A 245 18.80 25.66 14.64
CA LEU A 245 18.68 26.57 15.76
C LEU A 245 19.10 27.98 15.28
N ASN A 246 18.20 28.95 15.44
CA ASN A 246 18.38 30.40 15.21
C ASN A 246 18.21 30.92 13.76
N GLY A 247 17.30 30.35 12.97
CA GLY A 247 16.79 31.01 11.76
C GLY A 247 17.81 31.25 10.65
N ARG A 248 18.94 30.53 10.66
CA ARG A 248 19.92 30.52 9.56
C ARG A 248 19.82 29.20 8.81
N ILE A 249 19.56 29.28 7.51
CA ILE A 249 19.72 28.18 6.57
C ILE A 249 21.24 27.96 6.44
N PRO A 250 21.79 26.77 6.73
CA PRO A 250 23.18 26.47 6.51
C PRO A 250 23.37 26.49 5.00
N GLU A 251 24.42 27.16 4.54
CA GLU A 251 24.90 26.99 3.17
C GLU A 251 25.32 25.52 3.02
N LEU A 252 24.41 24.71 2.51
CA LEU A 252 24.71 23.34 2.07
C LEU A 252 25.22 23.45 0.63
N ASP A 253 26.43 23.96 0.47
CA ASP A 253 27.15 23.84 -0.79
C ASP A 253 27.57 22.38 -0.97
N LEU A 254 26.80 21.63 -1.75
CA LEU A 254 27.14 20.32 -2.32
C LEU A 254 26.82 20.32 -3.82
#